data_AF-A0A7X9UHA1-F1
#
_entry.id   AF-A0A7X9UHA1-F1
#
_cell.length_a   1.000
_cell.length_b   1.000
_cell.length_c   1.000
_cell.angle_alpha   90.00
_cell.angle_beta   90.00
_cell.angle_gamma   90.00
#
_symmetry.space_group_name_H-M   'P 1'
#
loop_
_entity.id
_entity.type
_entity.pdbx_description
1 polymer ?
#
loop_
_entity_poly.entity_id
_entity_poly.type
_entity_poly.pdbx_seq_one_letter_code
_entity_poly.pdbx_strand_id
1 'polypeptide(L)'
;MFDSYAMILTSSSPSNWFMNTIAFWTFLLLGSMCIGGFFMMRKFLKVLPKADGRSKLDWQNYWVEASRHLWTDEAKAFLDQLVEPVPGPFRDIAKHSIAAEIGKIAVEDNATEVSRDHCIKGYIIATPKRDNKFLVKFLEKNKIDYSPYQHLIK
;
A
#
# COMPACT_ATOMS: atom_id res chain seq x y z
N MET A 1 -0.20 74.92 -25.10
CA MET A 1 -0.05 74.34 -23.75
C MET A 1 -0.72 72.97 -23.68
N PHE A 2 -0.40 72.04 -24.62
CA PHE A 2 -0.94 70.66 -24.61
C PHE A 2 -0.02 69.69 -25.37
N ASP A 3 1.30 69.92 -25.34
CA ASP A 3 2.26 68.94 -25.87
C ASP A 3 3.13 68.44 -24.70
N SER A 4 3.42 67.15 -24.67
CA SER A 4 4.31 66.43 -23.73
C SER A 4 3.69 65.63 -22.58
N TYR A 5 2.66 64.82 -22.83
CA TYR A 5 2.42 63.63 -22.00
C TYR A 5 2.15 62.35 -22.82
N ALA A 6 2.69 62.27 -24.04
CA ALA A 6 2.82 60.97 -24.71
C ALA A 6 4.00 60.23 -24.07
N MET A 7 3.73 59.57 -22.94
CA MET A 7 4.65 58.63 -22.31
C MET A 7 4.89 57.51 -23.33
N ILE A 8 5.99 57.60 -24.07
CA ILE A 8 6.43 56.54 -24.98
C ILE A 8 6.78 55.35 -24.08
N LEU A 9 5.83 54.43 -23.93
CA LEU A 9 6.08 53.10 -23.39
C LEU A 9 6.93 52.36 -24.43
N THR A 10 8.24 52.59 -24.42
CA THR A 10 9.18 51.73 -25.14
C THR A 10 9.11 50.36 -24.50
N SER A 11 8.28 49.47 -25.06
CA SER A 11 8.32 48.05 -24.74
C SER A 11 9.63 47.49 -25.29
N SER A 12 10.70 47.55 -24.50
CA SER A 12 11.92 46.80 -24.81
C SER A 12 11.56 45.32 -24.76
N SER A 13 11.54 44.65 -25.92
CA SER A 13 11.32 43.21 -25.98
C SER A 13 12.31 42.50 -25.05
N PRO A 14 11.87 41.50 -24.27
CA PRO A 14 12.77 40.73 -23.42
C PRO A 14 13.92 40.14 -24.25
N SER A 15 15.09 39.98 -23.63
CA SER A 15 16.26 39.45 -24.35
C SER A 15 15.97 38.04 -24.90
N ASN A 16 16.52 37.73 -26.09
CA ASN A 16 16.35 36.42 -26.71
C ASN A 16 16.79 35.27 -25.78
N TRP A 17 17.79 35.50 -24.94
CA TRP A 17 18.23 34.54 -23.93
C TRP A 17 17.14 34.28 -22.88
N PHE A 18 16.52 35.33 -22.34
CA PHE A 18 15.42 35.19 -21.38
C PHE A 18 14.21 34.46 -22.00
N MET A 19 13.86 34.81 -23.25
CA MET A 19 12.79 34.13 -23.99
C MET A 19 13.09 32.63 -24.20
N ASN A 20 14.33 32.29 -24.56
CA ASN A 20 14.75 30.89 -24.72
C ASN A 20 14.75 30.13 -23.39
N THR A 21 15.12 30.78 -22.27
CA THR A 21 15.02 30.19 -20.93
C THR A 21 13.56 29.85 -20.58
N ILE A 22 12.62 30.76 -20.84
CA ILE A 22 11.18 30.50 -20.62
C ILE A 22 10.69 29.33 -21.47
N ALA A 23 11.06 29.31 -22.76
CA ALA A 23 10.68 28.23 -23.66
C ALA A 23 11.22 26.87 -23.16
N PHE A 24 12.49 26.81 -22.77
CA PHE A 24 13.10 25.61 -22.19
C PHE A 24 12.35 25.12 -20.94
N TRP A 25 12.08 26.00 -19.97
CA TRP A 25 11.37 25.62 -18.74
C TRP A 25 9.94 25.19 -19.01
N THR A 26 9.27 25.75 -20.02
CA THR A 26 7.92 25.32 -20.43
C THR A 26 7.92 23.85 -20.87
N PHE A 27 8.85 23.46 -21.74
CA PHE A 27 8.97 22.07 -22.18
C PHE A 27 9.44 21.14 -21.06
N LEU A 28 10.36 21.60 -20.20
CA LEU A 28 10.83 20.80 -19.06
C LEU A 28 9.70 20.52 -18.07
N LEU A 29 8.91 21.55 -17.71
CA LEU A 29 7.80 21.40 -16.78
C LEU A 29 6.69 20.54 -17.39
N LEU A 30 6.33 20.78 -18.65
CA LEU A 30 5.34 19.96 -19.36
C LEU A 30 5.80 18.49 -19.42
N GLY A 31 7.06 18.23 -19.76
CA GLY A 31 7.64 16.89 -19.75
C GLY A 31 7.60 16.25 -18.36
N SER A 32 8.00 17.00 -17.32
CA SER A 32 7.97 16.51 -15.94
C SER A 32 6.56 16.19 -15.46
N MET A 33 5.56 16.98 -15.86
CA MET A 33 4.15 16.76 -15.54
C MET A 33 3.62 15.51 -16.23
N CYS A 34 3.95 15.30 -17.51
CA CYS A 34 3.58 14.09 -18.26
C CYS A 34 4.22 12.83 -17.63
N ILE A 35 5.50 12.89 -17.26
CA ILE A 35 6.19 11.78 -16.60
C ILE A 35 5.55 11.51 -15.23
N GLY A 36 5.36 12.53 -14.40
CA GLY A 36 4.70 12.41 -13.10
C GLY A 36 3.29 11.83 -13.22
N GLY A 37 2.51 12.31 -14.19
CA GLY A 37 1.19 11.80 -14.53
C GLY A 37 1.22 10.31 -14.92
N PHE A 38 2.16 9.89 -15.75
CA PHE A 38 2.32 8.48 -16.14
C PHE A 38 2.56 7.55 -14.94
N PHE A 39 3.44 7.95 -14.01
CA PHE A 39 3.71 7.17 -12.79
C PHE A 39 2.48 7.10 -11.87
N MET A 40 1.80 8.23 -11.68
CA MET A 40 0.58 8.30 -10.86
C MET A 40 -0.54 7.47 -11.47
N MET A 41 -0.73 7.51 -12.79
CA MET A 41 -1.71 6.68 -13.50
C MET A 41 -1.41 5.19 -13.35
N ARG A 42 -0.16 4.76 -13.53
CA ARG A 42 0.22 3.35 -13.33
C ARG A 42 -0.04 2.88 -11.89
N LYS A 43 0.17 3.74 -10.90
CA LYS A 43 -0.14 3.44 -9.50
C LYS A 43 -1.65 3.40 -9.28
N PHE A 44 -2.39 4.35 -9.84
CA PHE A 44 -3.84 4.47 -9.71
C PHE A 44 -4.59 3.27 -10.32
N LEU A 45 -4.20 2.82 -11.51
CA LEU A 45 -4.80 1.65 -12.17
C LEU A 45 -4.72 0.37 -11.32
N LYS A 46 -3.76 0.27 -10.39
CA LYS A 46 -3.65 -0.88 -9.47
C LYS A 46 -4.61 -0.82 -8.29
N VAL A 47 -5.17 0.36 -7.99
CA VAL A 47 -6.07 0.59 -6.85
C VAL A 47 -7.54 0.58 -7.28
N LEU A 48 -7.81 0.63 -8.59
CA LEU A 48 -9.16 0.54 -9.12
C LEU A 48 -9.89 -0.71 -8.61
N PRO A 49 -11.21 -0.61 -8.36
CA PRO A 49 -12.02 -1.76 -7.97
C PRO A 49 -11.87 -2.87 -9.01
N LYS A 50 -11.88 -4.11 -8.53
CA LYS A 50 -11.78 -5.28 -9.41
C LYS A 50 -13.10 -5.47 -10.16
N ALA A 51 -13.20 -6.54 -10.95
CA ALA A 51 -14.40 -6.87 -11.72
C ALA A 51 -15.69 -6.98 -10.87
N ASP A 52 -15.55 -7.16 -9.56
CA ASP A 52 -16.62 -7.23 -8.56
C ASP A 52 -17.03 -5.86 -7.98
N GLY A 53 -16.41 -4.76 -8.43
CA GLY A 53 -16.68 -3.41 -7.91
C GLY A 53 -16.08 -3.12 -6.53
N ARG A 54 -15.37 -4.08 -5.92
CA ARG A 54 -14.78 -3.93 -4.58
C ARG A 54 -13.26 -3.78 -4.67
N SER A 55 -12.72 -2.89 -3.85
CA SER A 55 -11.26 -2.74 -3.72
C SER A 55 -10.69 -3.88 -2.88
N LYS A 56 -9.36 -4.02 -2.88
CA LYS A 56 -8.68 -4.95 -1.97
C LYS A 56 -9.00 -4.63 -0.50
N LEU A 57 -9.12 -3.34 -0.16
CA LEU A 57 -9.40 -2.90 1.20
C LEU A 57 -10.83 -3.27 1.62
N ASP A 58 -11.80 -3.14 0.72
CA ASP A 58 -13.20 -3.49 1.02
C ASP A 58 -13.34 -4.98 1.32
N TRP A 59 -12.61 -5.83 0.58
CA TRP A 59 -12.55 -7.25 0.87
C TRP A 59 -11.87 -7.55 2.21
N GLN A 60 -10.82 -6.81 2.57
CA GLN A 60 -10.19 -6.98 3.87
C GLN A 60 -11.15 -6.65 5.01
N ASN A 61 -11.86 -5.52 4.91
CA ASN A 61 -12.87 -5.12 5.90
C ASN A 61 -13.96 -6.19 6.01
N TYR A 62 -14.46 -6.69 4.88
CA TYR A 62 -15.47 -7.75 4.84
C TYR A 62 -15.03 -8.99 5.63
N TRP A 63 -13.81 -9.50 5.41
CA TRP A 63 -13.34 -10.71 6.10
C TRP A 63 -13.03 -10.48 7.58
N VAL A 64 -12.57 -9.29 7.95
CA VAL A 64 -12.40 -8.91 9.36
C VAL A 64 -13.75 -8.89 10.09
N GLU A 65 -14.78 -8.31 9.46
CA GLU A 65 -16.13 -8.26 10.03
C GLU A 65 -16.77 -9.66 10.08
N ALA A 66 -16.69 -10.41 8.99
CA ALA A 66 -17.26 -11.75 8.90
C ALA A 66 -16.66 -12.71 9.92
N SER A 67 -15.34 -12.63 10.17
CA SER A 67 -14.64 -13.49 11.13
C SER A 67 -14.69 -13.00 12.57
N ARG A 68 -15.22 -11.80 12.85
CA ARG A 68 -15.11 -11.12 14.15
C ARG A 68 -15.54 -11.99 15.35
N HIS A 69 -16.56 -12.81 15.15
CA HIS A 69 -17.13 -13.70 16.16
C HIS A 69 -16.26 -14.94 16.44
N LEU A 70 -15.33 -15.29 15.54
CA LEU A 70 -14.44 -16.44 15.65
C LEU A 70 -13.17 -16.12 16.47
N TRP A 71 -12.89 -14.85 16.74
CA TRP A 71 -11.64 -14.42 17.38
C TRP A 71 -11.69 -14.57 18.90
N THR A 72 -10.95 -15.55 19.41
CA THR A 72 -10.64 -15.67 20.84
C THR A 72 -9.55 -14.70 21.28
N ASP A 73 -9.40 -14.49 22.58
CA ASP A 73 -8.37 -13.58 23.10
C ASP A 73 -6.96 -14.14 22.92
N GLU A 74 -6.80 -15.46 22.92
CA GLU A 74 -5.54 -16.14 22.61
C GLU A 74 -5.13 -15.91 21.15
N ALA A 75 -6.09 -15.97 20.22
CA ALA A 75 -5.84 -15.71 18.80
C ALA A 75 -5.42 -14.25 18.56
N LYS A 76 -6.08 -13.30 19.25
CA LYS A 76 -5.71 -11.87 19.17
C LYS A 76 -4.32 -11.62 19.73
N ALA A 77 -3.99 -12.21 20.88
CA ALA A 77 -2.66 -12.10 21.48
C ALA A 77 -1.58 -12.71 20.57
N PHE A 78 -1.88 -13.83 19.91
CA PHE A 78 -0.97 -14.44 18.97
C PHE A 78 -0.78 -13.59 17.70
N LEU A 79 -1.85 -12.99 17.17
CA LEU A 79 -1.75 -12.01 16.08
C LEU A 79 -0.84 -10.83 16.47
N ASP A 80 -0.96 -10.32 17.70
CA ASP A 80 -0.10 -9.24 18.20
C ASP A 80 1.38 -9.64 18.24
N GLN A 81 1.67 -10.89 18.61
CA GLN A 81 3.02 -11.44 18.52
C GLN A 81 3.50 -11.50 17.06
N LEU A 82 2.68 -11.98 16.13
CA LEU A 82 3.04 -12.13 14.71
C LEU A 82 3.37 -10.78 14.03
N VAL A 83 2.80 -9.67 14.49
CA VAL A 83 3.04 -8.33 13.93
C VAL A 83 4.15 -7.54 14.64
N GLU A 84 4.73 -8.07 15.72
CA GLU A 84 5.85 -7.48 16.43
C GLU A 84 7.05 -7.06 15.53
N PRO A 85 7.51 -7.89 14.55
CA PRO A 85 8.67 -7.53 13.73
C PRO A 85 8.38 -6.39 12.74
N VAL A 86 7.12 -5.98 12.58
CA VAL A 86 6.72 -4.90 11.68
C VAL A 86 7.05 -3.53 12.32
N PRO A 87 7.69 -2.59 11.58
CA PRO A 87 7.94 -1.26 12.08
C PRO A 87 6.65 -0.51 12.44
N GLY A 88 6.69 0.27 13.52
CA GLY A 88 5.52 0.94 14.10
C GLY A 88 4.57 1.62 13.09
N PRO A 89 5.06 2.47 12.17
CA PRO A 89 4.19 3.17 11.21
C PRO A 89 3.39 2.26 10.26
N PHE A 90 3.78 0.99 10.13
CA PHE A 90 3.14 0.03 9.23
C PHE A 90 2.42 -1.09 9.97
N ARG A 91 2.57 -1.16 11.30
CA ARG A 91 2.09 -2.29 12.10
C ARG A 91 0.58 -2.44 12.04
N ASP A 92 -0.17 -1.36 12.14
CA ASP A 92 -1.65 -1.42 12.13
C ASP A 92 -2.19 -1.87 10.76
N ILE A 93 -1.59 -1.38 9.68
CA ILE A 93 -1.94 -1.76 8.31
C ILE A 93 -1.61 -3.25 8.08
N ALA A 94 -0.44 -3.71 8.55
CA ALA A 94 -0.05 -5.11 8.46
C ALA A 94 -0.97 -5.99 9.30
N LYS A 95 -1.26 -5.61 10.55
CA LYS A 95 -2.18 -6.32 11.44
C LYS A 95 -3.55 -6.48 10.82
N HIS A 96 -4.10 -5.41 10.24
CA HIS A 96 -5.37 -5.47 9.55
C HIS A 96 -5.35 -6.42 8.35
N SER A 97 -4.31 -6.33 7.51
CA SER A 97 -4.17 -7.21 6.35
C SER A 97 -4.00 -8.69 6.73
N ILE A 98 -3.27 -8.99 7.81
CA ILE A 98 -3.07 -10.34 8.31
C ILE A 98 -4.36 -10.87 8.95
N ALA A 99 -5.02 -10.06 9.77
CA ALA A 99 -6.30 -10.41 10.38
C ALA A 99 -7.38 -10.72 9.33
N ALA A 100 -7.44 -9.95 8.25
CA ALA A 100 -8.33 -10.20 7.13
C ALA A 100 -8.07 -11.56 6.46
N GLU A 101 -6.79 -11.92 6.25
CA GLU A 101 -6.43 -13.20 5.63
C GLU A 101 -6.72 -14.38 6.57
N ILE A 102 -6.39 -14.26 7.86
CA ILE A 102 -6.72 -15.27 8.88
C ILE A 102 -8.23 -15.47 8.96
N GLY A 103 -8.98 -14.36 9.01
CA GLY A 103 -10.43 -14.38 9.05
C GLY A 103 -11.06 -15.03 7.83
N LYS A 104 -10.52 -14.74 6.64
CA LYS A 104 -10.92 -15.39 5.40
C LYS A 104 -10.73 -16.90 5.47
N ILE A 105 -9.54 -17.37 5.86
CA ILE A 105 -9.23 -18.80 5.95
C ILE A 105 -10.16 -19.48 6.97
N ALA A 106 -10.33 -18.89 8.15
CA ALA A 106 -11.18 -19.47 9.19
C ALA A 106 -12.66 -19.58 8.76
N VAL A 107 -13.18 -18.58 8.05
CA VAL A 107 -14.55 -18.61 7.51
C VAL A 107 -14.67 -19.62 6.37
N GLU A 108 -13.69 -19.68 5.45
CA GLU A 108 -13.68 -20.65 4.35
C GLU A 108 -13.56 -22.09 4.85
N ASP A 109 -12.79 -22.32 5.91
CA ASP A 109 -12.63 -23.63 6.57
C ASP A 109 -13.85 -23.99 7.47
N ASN A 110 -14.87 -23.12 7.55
CA ASN A 110 -16.04 -23.24 8.44
C ASN A 110 -15.65 -23.52 9.91
N ALA A 111 -14.54 -22.92 10.35
CA ALA A 111 -14.05 -23.09 11.72
C ALA A 111 -14.99 -22.40 12.71
N THR A 112 -15.18 -23.02 13.88
CA THR A 112 -15.94 -22.43 14.99
C THR A 112 -15.15 -21.33 15.71
N GLU A 113 -13.82 -21.36 15.61
CA GLU A 113 -12.90 -20.42 16.24
C GLU A 113 -11.59 -20.30 15.46
N VAL A 114 -10.92 -19.16 15.59
CA VAL A 114 -9.60 -18.92 14.98
C VAL A 114 -8.53 -19.70 15.75
N SER A 115 -8.18 -20.87 15.23
CA SER A 115 -7.06 -21.66 15.77
C SER A 115 -5.69 -21.02 15.44
N ARG A 116 -4.66 -21.49 16.16
CA ARG A 116 -3.25 -21.11 15.93
C ARG A 116 -2.79 -21.45 14.51
N ASP A 117 -3.33 -22.51 13.94
CA ASP A 117 -3.01 -22.98 12.59
C ASP A 117 -3.49 -21.99 11.52
N HIS A 118 -4.74 -21.51 11.64
CA HIS A 118 -5.27 -20.42 10.80
C HIS A 118 -4.40 -19.16 10.90
N CYS A 119 -3.92 -18.82 12.10
CA CYS A 119 -3.06 -17.66 12.32
C CYS A 119 -1.72 -17.79 11.58
N ILE A 120 -1.06 -18.95 11.66
CA ILE A 120 0.22 -19.19 10.99
C ILE A 120 0.03 -19.18 9.47
N LYS A 121 -0.97 -19.91 8.96
CA LYS A 121 -1.30 -19.98 7.54
C LYS A 121 -1.64 -18.60 6.97
N GLY A 122 -2.50 -17.85 7.66
CA GLY A 122 -2.87 -16.48 7.27
C GLY A 122 -1.70 -15.51 7.30
N TYR A 123 -0.82 -15.61 8.29
CA TYR A 123 0.39 -14.78 8.35
C TYR A 123 1.36 -15.06 7.19
N ILE A 124 1.57 -16.33 6.84
CA ILE A 124 2.42 -16.71 5.71
C ILE A 124 1.83 -16.22 4.38
N ILE A 125 0.52 -16.39 4.17
CA ILE A 125 -0.15 -15.98 2.93
C ILE A 125 -0.23 -14.46 2.78
N ALA A 126 -0.49 -13.74 3.88
CA ALA A 126 -0.58 -12.28 3.87
C ALA A 126 0.79 -11.62 3.65
N THR A 127 1.89 -12.32 3.96
CA THR A 127 3.24 -11.78 3.82
C THR A 127 3.67 -11.71 2.35
N PRO A 128 4.14 -10.54 1.85
CA PRO A 128 4.67 -10.44 0.50
C PRO A 128 5.92 -11.32 0.31
N LYS A 129 6.05 -11.99 -0.85
CA LYS A 129 7.18 -12.88 -1.15
C LYS A 129 8.57 -12.27 -0.90
N ARG A 130 8.72 -10.97 -1.18
CA ARG A 130 9.96 -10.22 -0.95
C ARG A 130 10.40 -10.20 0.52
N ASP A 131 9.46 -10.37 1.45
CA ASP A 131 9.67 -10.26 2.90
C ASP A 131 9.72 -11.65 3.58
N ASN A 132 9.64 -12.75 2.81
CA ASN A 132 9.68 -14.13 3.33
C ASN A 132 10.91 -14.45 4.17
N LYS A 133 12.05 -13.80 3.90
CA LYS A 133 13.27 -13.95 4.71
C LYS A 133 13.07 -13.48 6.15
N PHE A 134 12.29 -12.42 6.38
CA PHE A 134 12.01 -11.91 7.73
C PHE A 134 10.97 -12.76 8.44
N LEU A 135 9.95 -13.20 7.70
CA LEU A 135 8.95 -14.17 8.16
C LEU A 135 9.60 -15.44 8.72
N VAL A 136 10.44 -16.12 7.93
CA VAL A 136 11.10 -17.37 8.34
C VAL A 136 11.96 -17.15 9.59
N LYS A 137 12.80 -16.10 9.58
CA LYS A 137 13.62 -15.75 10.75
C LYS A 137 12.80 -15.52 12.01
N PHE A 138 11.65 -14.87 11.88
CA PHE A 138 10.76 -14.62 13.01
C PHE A 138 10.12 -15.91 13.53
N LEU A 139 9.63 -16.78 12.64
CA LEU A 139 9.03 -18.06 13.01
C LEU A 139 10.05 -18.98 13.70
N GLU A 140 11.26 -19.07 13.16
CA GLU A 140 12.37 -19.84 13.76
C GLU A 140 12.76 -19.30 15.13
N LYS A 141 12.91 -17.98 15.28
CA LYS A 141 13.23 -17.34 16.57
C LYS A 141 12.19 -17.63 17.64
N ASN A 142 10.91 -17.68 17.26
CA ASN A 142 9.79 -17.95 18.17
C ASN A 142 9.46 -19.46 18.29
N LYS A 143 10.26 -20.35 17.67
CA LYS A 143 10.05 -21.81 17.66
C LYS A 143 8.65 -22.21 17.20
N ILE A 144 8.11 -21.48 16.23
CA ILE A 144 6.81 -21.77 15.61
C ILE A 144 7.04 -22.76 14.48
N ASP A 145 6.46 -23.96 14.57
CA ASP A 145 6.53 -24.94 13.48
C ASP A 145 5.68 -24.46 12.29
N TYR A 146 6.33 -24.35 11.12
CA TYR A 146 5.71 -23.96 9.86
C TYR A 146 5.94 -25.01 8.77
N SER A 147 6.42 -26.20 9.13
CA SER A 147 6.71 -27.30 8.20
C SER A 147 5.52 -27.64 7.28
N PRO A 148 4.25 -27.68 7.76
CA PRO A 148 3.10 -27.92 6.90
C PRO A 148 2.91 -26.86 5.81
N TYR A 149 3.39 -25.64 6.05
CA TYR A 149 3.19 -24.46 5.21
C TYR A 149 4.40 -24.06 4.38
N GLN A 150 5.48 -24.84 4.43
CA GLN A 150 6.70 -24.55 3.69
C GLN A 150 6.46 -24.39 2.18
N HIS A 151 5.48 -25.11 1.63
CA HIS A 151 5.06 -25.01 0.23
C HIS A 151 4.45 -23.64 -0.17
N LEU A 152 3.95 -22.87 0.81
CA LEU A 152 3.41 -21.53 0.60
C LEU A 152 4.49 -20.46 0.58
N ILE A 153 5.67 -20.75 1.14
CA ILE A 153 6.82 -19.86 1.17
C ILE A 153 7.57 -20.02 -0.17
N LYS A 154 7.53 -18.98 -1.02
CA LYS A 154 8.17 -18.93 -2.35
C LYS A 154 9.19 -17.80 -2.45
#